data_AF-S9SEE0-F1
#
_entry.id   AF-S9SEE0-F1
#
_cell.length_a   1.000
_cell.length_b   1.000
_cell.length_c   1.000
_cell.angle_alpha   90.00
_cell.angle_beta   90.00
_cell.angle_gamma   90.00
#
_symmetry.space_group_name_H-M   'P 1'
#
loop_
_entity.id
_entity.type
_entity.pdbx_description
1 polymer ?
#
loop_
_entity_poly.entity_id
_entity_poly.type
_entity_poly.pdbx_seq_one_letter_code
_entity_poly.pdbx_strand_id
1 'polypeptide(L)' 'MAVFAVFRRTAERPLYRIEKRPALRHRQGQFAVLGELGQILRRGHDLAQVLRVLEPKPRPVD' A
#
# COMPACT_ATOMS: atom_id res chain seq x y z
N MET A 1 0.47 -15.57 -1.82
CA MET A 1 0.59 -14.10 -1.66
C MET A 1 0.02 -13.46 -2.90
N ALA A 2 -0.73 -12.37 -2.79
CA ALA A 2 -1.15 -11.58 -3.95
C ALA A 2 -0.44 -10.23 -3.93
N VAL A 3 -0.04 -9.74 -5.09
CA VAL A 3 0.67 -8.47 -5.25
C VAL A 3 0.01 -7.69 -6.39
N PHE A 4 -0.31 -6.43 -6.14
CA PHE A 4 -0.77 -5.48 -7.15
C PHE A 4 0.27 -4.37 -7.24
N ALA A 5 0.80 -4.15 -8.44
CA ALA A 5 1.78 -3.10 -8.71
C ALA A 5 1.08 -1.88 -9.31
N VAL A 6 1.37 -0.70 -8.76
CA VAL A 6 0.86 0.58 -9.25
C VAL A 6 2.00 1.28 -9.97
N PHE A 7 1.82 1.57 -11.25
CA PHE A 7 2.83 2.20 -12.09
C PHE A 7 2.44 3.64 -12.39
N ARG A 8 3.43 4.54 -12.38
CA ARG A 8 3.22 5.90 -12.88
C ARG A 8 3.21 5.93 -14.41
N ARG A 9 4.09 5.16 -15.04
CA ARG A 9 4.16 4.96 -16.49
C ARG A 9 4.44 3.50 -16.83
N THR A 10 4.02 3.07 -18.01
CA THR A 10 4.32 1.74 -18.55
C THR A 10 5.84 1.52 -18.62
N ALA A 11 6.31 0.33 -18.21
CA ALA A 11 7.72 -0.10 -18.18
C ALA A 11 8.64 0.58 -17.14
N GLU A 12 8.13 1.43 -16.25
CA GLU A 12 8.89 1.91 -15.08
C GLU A 12 8.86 0.90 -13.92
N ARG A 13 9.70 1.13 -12.90
CA ARG A 13 9.55 0.43 -11.61
C ARG A 13 8.19 0.79 -10.98
N PRO A 14 7.51 -0.16 -10.30
CA PRO A 14 6.27 0.14 -9.60
C PRO A 14 6.49 1.26 -8.56
N LEU A 15 5.68 2.30 -8.64
CA LEU A 15 5.67 3.38 -7.65
C LEU A 15 5.19 2.86 -6.29
N TYR A 16 4.17 1.98 -6.32
CA TYR A 16 3.66 1.29 -5.14
C TYR A 16 3.41 -0.18 -5.42
N ARG A 17 3.46 -0.98 -4.35
CA ARG A 17 2.96 -2.36 -4.36
C ARG A 17 1.98 -2.56 -3.22
N ILE A 18 0.82 -3.11 -3.52
CA ILE A 18 -0.16 -3.54 -2.53
C ILE A 18 -0.04 -5.06 -2.40
N GLU A 19 0.27 -5.52 -1.20
CA GLU A 19 0.45 -6.94 -0.92
C GLU A 19 -0.65 -7.47 -0.01
N LYS A 20 -1.14 -8.68 -0.32
CA LYS A 20 -1.97 -9.51 0.55
C LYS A 20 -1.20 -10.76 0.98
N ARG A 21 -0.87 -10.83 2.27
CA ARG A 21 -0.17 -11.94 2.94
C ARG A 21 -1.07 -12.61 3.99
N PRO A 22 -1.90 -13.61 3.62
CA PRO A 22 -2.85 -14.25 4.54
C PRO A 22 -2.21 -14.83 5.81
N ALA A 23 -0.97 -15.30 5.73
CA ALA A 23 -0.20 -15.80 6.88
C ALA A 23 -0.03 -14.75 8.01
N LEU A 24 -0.20 -13.46 7.72
CA LEU A 24 -0.10 -12.37 8.70
C LEU A 24 -1.46 -11.84 9.16
N ARG A 25 -2.58 -12.45 8.73
CA ARG A 25 -3.94 -11.98 9.02
C ARG A 25 -4.19 -11.73 10.49
N HIS A 26 -3.73 -12.60 11.38
CA HIS A 26 -3.93 -12.50 12.83
C HIS A 26 -2.73 -11.92 13.58
N ARG A 27 -1.72 -11.41 12.86
CA ARG A 27 -0.52 -10.80 13.44
C ARG A 27 -0.58 -9.29 13.18
N GLN A 28 0.39 -8.78 12.44
CA GLN A 28 0.51 -7.40 11.97
C GLN A 28 -0.48 -6.99 10.87
N GLY A 29 -1.41 -7.86 10.45
CA GLY A 29 -2.37 -7.62 9.37
C GLY A 29 -1.93 -8.16 8.02
N GLN A 30 -2.91 -8.62 7.23
CA GLN A 30 -2.67 -9.28 5.95
C GLN A 30 -2.41 -8.32 4.78
N PHE A 31 -2.64 -7.01 4.94
CA PHE A 31 -2.48 -6.02 3.87
C PHE A 31 -1.31 -5.08 4.16
N ALA A 32 -0.55 -4.74 3.12
CA ALA A 32 0.51 -3.74 3.19
C ALA A 32 0.60 -2.94 1.88
N VAL A 33 0.94 -1.66 2.00
CA VAL A 33 1.36 -0.81 0.89
C VAL A 33 2.85 -0.55 1.04
N LEU A 34 3.60 -0.83 -0.01
CA LEU A 34 5.03 -0.59 -0.10
C LEU A 34 5.30 0.53 -1.11
N GLY A 35 6.32 1.34 -0.83
CA GLY A 35 6.83 2.33 -1.78
C GLY A 35 7.77 1.71 -2.82
N GLU A 36 8.32 2.56 -3.67
CA GLU A 36 9.17 2.19 -4.80
C GLU A 36 10.40 1.34 -4.39
N LEU A 37 11.01 1.65 -3.25
CA LEU A 37 12.18 0.95 -2.72
C LEU A 37 11.82 -0.25 -1.82
N GLY A 38 10.54 -0.62 -1.75
CA GLY A 38 10.05 -1.72 -0.91
C GLY A 38 9.88 -1.37 0.56
N GLN A 39 10.04 -0.10 0.95
CA GLN A 39 9.70 0.36 2.29
C GLN A 39 8.19 0.23 2.54
N ILE A 40 7.79 -0.22 3.74
CA ILE A 40 6.38 -0.30 4.10
C ILE A 40 5.87 1.10 4.44
N LEU A 41 4.93 1.61 3.66
CA LEU A 41 4.27 2.89 3.91
C LEU A 41 3.12 2.73 4.91
N ARG A 42 2.36 1.64 4.78
CA ARG A 42 1.30 1.27 5.73
C ARG A 42 1.03 -0.23 5.74
N ARG A 43 0.54 -0.73 6.88
CA ARG A 43 0.16 -2.13 7.08
C ARG A 43 -1.06 -2.24 7.99
N GLY A 44 -1.92 -3.24 7.78
CA GLY A 44 -3.11 -3.44 8.62
C GLY A 44 -4.00 -4.62 8.22
N HIS A 45 -5.07 -4.80 8.98
CA HIS A 45 -6.07 -5.86 8.78
C HIS A 45 -7.17 -5.47 7.79
N ASP A 46 -7.48 -4.18 7.70
CA ASP A 46 -8.47 -3.63 6.79
C ASP A 46 -7.82 -3.02 5.56
N LEU A 47 -8.33 -3.36 4.37
CA LEU A 47 -7.76 -2.92 3.11
C LEU A 47 -7.99 -1.42 2.89
N ALA A 48 -9.20 -0.93 3.12
CA ALA A 48 -9.54 0.47 2.89
C ALA A 48 -8.66 1.40 3.74
N GLN A 49 -8.47 1.06 5.01
CA GLN A 49 -7.56 1.76 5.92
C GLN A 49 -6.12 1.81 5.43
N VAL A 50 -5.61 0.69 4.91
CA VAL A 50 -4.24 0.61 4.40
C VAL A 50 -4.06 1.46 3.13
N LEU A 51 -5.07 1.51 2.26
CA LEU A 51 -5.03 2.27 1.01
C LEU A 51 -5.06 3.79 1.21
N ARG A 52 -5.52 4.30 2.37
CA ARG A 52 -5.53 5.75 2.68
C ARG A 52 -4.17 6.43 2.58
N VAL A 53 -3.07 5.68 2.64
CA VAL A 53 -1.72 6.23 2.45
C VAL A 53 -1.47 6.74 1.02
N LEU A 54 -2.31 6.33 0.06
CA LEU A 54 -2.27 6.77 -1.33
C LEU A 54 -3.18 7.99 -1.59
N GLU A 55 -4.02 8.36 -0.62
CA GLU A 55 -4.89 9.53 -0.76
C GLU A 55 -4.05 10.82 -0.65
N PRO A 56 -4.36 11.85 -1.48
CA PRO A 56 -3.73 13.14 -1.34
C PRO A 56 -4.03 13.72 0.05
N LYS A 57 -3.03 14.38 0.66
CA LYS A 57 -3.26 15.08 1.92
C LYS A 57 -4.31 16.17 1.71
N PRO A 58 -5.32 16.30 2.59
CA PRO A 58 -6.25 17.40 2.51
C PRO A 58 -5.47 18.71 2.62
N ARG A 59 -5.80 19.66 1.74
CA ARG A 59 -5.27 21.02 1.83
C ARG A 59 -5.97 21.70 3.01
N PRO A 60 -5.24 22.39 3.89
CA PRO A 60 -5.88 23.30 4.84
C PRO A 60 -6.80 24.25 4.05
N VAL A 61 -8.02 24.42 4.54
CA VAL A 61 -8.89 25.49 4.10
C VAL A 61 -8.78 26.54 5.18
N ASP A 62 -8.34 27.74 4.80
CA ASP A 62 -8.29 28.91 5.69
C ASP A 62 -9.69 29.31 6.17
#